data_AF-A0A1A8LEW7-F1
#
_entry.id   AF-A0A1A8LEW7-F1
#
_cell.length_a   1.000
_cell.length_b   1.000
_cell.length_c   1.000
_cell.angle_alpha   90.00
_cell.angle_beta   90.00
_cell.angle_gamma   90.00
#
_symmetry.space_group_name_H-M   'P 1'
#
loop_
_entity.id
_entity.type
_entity.pdbx_description
1 polymer ?
#
loop_
_entity_poly.entity_id
_entity_poly.type
_entity_poly.pdbx_seq_one_letter_code
_entity_poly.pdbx_strand_id
1 'polypeptide(L)'
;MYLLKVRYGVDVGRIRSVQSAAGRSYSLTDQHSTDYTCGVLLVATGLWVPQKVEFVGSDLVEGYESISTNPEDYRDQAVLILGKGNSAFETAQSILGKASRVHMLSSSPVRLAWQTHYVGDLRAVNNELLDTYQLKSLDGLAETRLEKIAVAQQKERGRRRQKHQLYLTLRKYLLNRTERNSSEVTREELAGHHIDNFPTRKPYDRVIRCLGFRFNFSIFDGSARPPNSENAKGRLPGVTAWYEGKKTPGLFVLGTASHSRDYRSSAGGFIHGFRYTARAVHRVLEHRYHANPWPSTKLLTTQLLSWILKRVGEASGPYQMFEVLGDVILLRGSHAEYVEEFLLQALPQFSSLSGHEVTSHGLMVVVMQYGKKKIDYLGRDRAETDWTRAWRSNFLHPVLYFYEALPTEEEMKLRPPGWPLPRPKAIHHMVEDFLTEWDGPLSHIQPLRRFLEHCLQTDLRAFYADSCFLSALTHRKQPLFCQQGYLDGGGVPLSRRLQEQDYKAGLTPAKQDDAGTPGANSAFPHYLTPAGASVSSGLKLDL
;
A
#
# COMPACT_ATOMS: atom_id res chain seq x y z
N MET A 1 0.48 -23.02 -24.34
CA MET A 1 -0.13 -21.68 -24.43
C MET A 1 -1.62 -21.85 -24.14
N TYR A 2 -2.13 -21.43 -22.98
CA TYR A 2 -3.55 -21.53 -22.69
C TYR A 2 -4.30 -20.47 -23.51
N LEU A 3 -5.15 -20.89 -24.44
CA LEU A 3 -6.04 -19.98 -25.16
C LEU A 3 -7.16 -19.53 -24.22
N LEU A 4 -7.07 -18.28 -23.75
CA LEU A 4 -8.13 -17.66 -22.97
C LEU A 4 -9.38 -17.49 -23.85
N LYS A 5 -10.52 -18.02 -23.38
CA LYS A 5 -11.82 -17.85 -24.04
C LYS A 5 -12.39 -16.47 -23.71
N VAL A 6 -11.89 -15.44 -24.38
CA VAL A 6 -12.34 -14.05 -24.19
C VAL A 6 -13.62 -13.81 -25.00
N ARG A 7 -14.65 -13.24 -24.37
CA ARG A 7 -15.90 -12.82 -25.02
C ARG A 7 -16.14 -11.34 -24.76
N TYR A 8 -16.26 -10.56 -25.84
CA TYR A 8 -16.62 -9.15 -25.80
C TYR A 8 -18.12 -8.97 -26.05
N GLY A 9 -18.67 -7.82 -25.65
CA GLY A 9 -20.10 -7.54 -25.83
C GLY A 9 -21.03 -8.42 -24.98
N VAL A 10 -20.51 -9.01 -23.90
CA VAL A 10 -21.26 -9.82 -22.94
C VAL A 10 -21.37 -9.04 -21.63
N ASP A 11 -22.59 -8.69 -21.25
CA ASP A 11 -22.91 -8.04 -19.99
C ASP A 11 -23.60 -9.04 -19.06
N VAL A 12 -22.90 -9.41 -17.99
CA VAL A 12 -23.42 -10.35 -17.00
C VAL A 12 -24.35 -9.62 -16.05
N GLY A 13 -25.66 -9.81 -16.24
CA GLY A 13 -26.70 -9.19 -15.43
C GLY A 13 -27.06 -9.96 -14.17
N ARG A 14 -26.77 -11.26 -14.10
CA ARG A 14 -27.15 -12.11 -12.96
C ARG A 14 -26.11 -13.20 -12.67
N ILE A 15 -25.82 -13.40 -11.39
CA ILE A 15 -24.86 -14.37 -10.87
C ILE A 15 -25.49 -15.08 -9.68
N ARG A 16 -25.55 -16.42 -9.74
CA ARG A 16 -26.05 -17.28 -8.67
C ARG A 16 -25.07 -18.40 -8.38
N SER A 17 -25.05 -18.87 -7.13
CA SER A 17 -24.37 -20.13 -6.82
C SER A 17 -25.32 -21.30 -7.05
N VAL A 18 -24.77 -22.38 -7.59
CA VAL A 18 -25.46 -23.63 -7.85
C VAL A 18 -24.78 -24.70 -7.02
N GLN A 19 -25.55 -25.34 -6.12
CA GLN A 19 -25.06 -26.45 -5.31
C GLN A 19 -25.31 -27.75 -6.06
N SER A 20 -24.29 -28.59 -6.20
CA SER A 20 -24.37 -29.90 -6.82
C SER A 20 -23.70 -30.97 -5.94
N ALA A 21 -23.87 -32.24 -6.31
CA ALA A 21 -23.17 -33.35 -5.67
C ALA A 21 -21.63 -33.23 -5.78
N ALA A 22 -21.13 -32.55 -6.82
CA ALA A 22 -19.70 -32.28 -7.03
C ALA A 22 -19.19 -31.02 -6.30
N GLY A 23 -20.06 -30.33 -5.56
CA GLY A 23 -19.74 -29.10 -4.84
C GLY A 23 -20.46 -27.87 -5.38
N ARG A 24 -20.02 -26.69 -4.90
CA ARG A 24 -20.55 -25.39 -5.32
C ARG A 24 -19.94 -24.97 -6.66
N SER A 25 -20.78 -24.45 -7.55
CA SER A 25 -20.38 -23.76 -8.77
C SER A 25 -21.13 -22.43 -8.90
N TYR A 26 -20.77 -21.62 -9.88
CA TYR A 26 -21.41 -20.35 -10.21
C TYR A 26 -22.03 -20.42 -11.60
N SER A 27 -23.23 -19.87 -11.74
CA SER A 27 -23.94 -19.66 -13.00
C SER A 27 -24.08 -18.16 -13.21
N LEU A 28 -23.59 -17.68 -14.36
CA LEU A 28 -23.63 -16.30 -14.80
C LEU A 28 -24.58 -16.22 -16.00
N THR A 29 -25.58 -15.34 -15.95
CA THR A 29 -26.53 -15.13 -17.04
C THR A 29 -26.29 -13.76 -17.66
N ASP A 30 -26.09 -13.73 -18.97
CA ASP A 30 -25.87 -12.49 -19.71
C ASP A 30 -27.17 -11.81 -20.17
N GLN A 31 -27.04 -10.66 -20.84
CA GLN A 31 -28.16 -9.87 -21.36
C GLN A 31 -29.01 -10.61 -22.40
N HIS A 32 -28.50 -11.69 -23.00
CA HIS A 32 -29.20 -12.52 -23.98
C HIS A 32 -29.76 -13.80 -23.37
N SER A 33 -29.80 -13.90 -22.03
CA SER A 33 -30.21 -15.09 -21.29
C SER A 33 -29.33 -16.32 -21.55
N THR A 34 -28.08 -16.12 -21.98
CA THR A 34 -27.11 -17.21 -22.10
C THR A 34 -26.46 -17.47 -20.74
N ASP A 35 -26.43 -18.74 -20.34
CA ASP A 35 -25.83 -19.18 -19.09
C ASP A 35 -24.38 -19.67 -19.28
N TYR A 36 -23.50 -19.21 -18.40
CA TYR A 36 -22.12 -19.63 -18.27
C TYR A 36 -21.89 -20.25 -16.90
N THR A 37 -21.08 -21.29 -16.83
CA THR A 37 -20.79 -21.99 -15.56
C THR A 37 -19.30 -22.05 -15.25
N CYS A 38 -18.96 -21.92 -13.98
CA CYS A 38 -17.58 -22.10 -13.50
C CYS A 38 -17.54 -22.61 -12.06
N GLY A 39 -16.45 -23.32 -11.70
CA GLY A 39 -16.19 -23.72 -10.32
C GLY A 39 -15.60 -22.59 -9.45
N VAL A 40 -14.80 -21.73 -10.08
CA VAL A 40 -14.15 -20.57 -9.44
C VAL A 40 -14.52 -19.31 -10.23
N LEU A 41 -14.98 -18.28 -9.53
CA LEU A 41 -15.39 -17.00 -10.11
C LEU A 41 -14.45 -15.89 -9.68
N LEU A 42 -13.78 -15.26 -10.64
CA LEU A 42 -12.94 -14.08 -10.41
C LEU A 42 -13.71 -12.82 -10.84
N VAL A 43 -14.14 -12.02 -9.87
CA VAL A 43 -14.93 -10.81 -10.09
C VAL A 43 -14.00 -9.59 -10.16
N ALA A 44 -13.82 -9.04 -11.36
CA ALA A 44 -13.00 -7.87 -11.62
C ALA A 44 -13.80 -6.71 -12.26
N THR A 45 -15.07 -6.54 -11.88
CA THR A 45 -16.01 -5.56 -12.46
C THR A 45 -15.76 -4.10 -12.03
N GLY A 46 -14.79 -3.86 -11.15
CA GLY A 46 -14.44 -2.51 -10.69
C GLY A 46 -15.55 -1.82 -9.88
N LEU A 47 -15.56 -0.48 -9.90
CA LEU A 47 -16.54 0.37 -9.23
C LEU A 47 -17.11 1.36 -10.24
N TRP A 48 -18.34 1.12 -10.69
CA TRP A 48 -18.96 1.94 -11.74
C TRP A 48 -20.37 2.40 -11.39
N VAL A 49 -20.97 1.91 -10.30
CA VAL A 49 -22.31 2.34 -9.88
C VAL A 49 -22.18 3.66 -9.10
N PRO A 50 -22.80 4.77 -9.54
CA PRO A 50 -22.70 6.04 -8.83
C PRO A 50 -23.29 5.98 -7.42
N GLN A 51 -22.62 6.66 -6.48
CA GLN A 51 -23.15 6.85 -5.13
C GLN A 51 -24.20 7.96 -5.14
N LYS A 52 -25.47 7.57 -5.01
CA LYS A 52 -26.62 8.48 -4.92
C LYS A 52 -27.07 8.59 -3.47
N VAL A 53 -27.38 9.82 -3.04
CA VAL A 53 -27.86 10.14 -1.70
C VAL A 53 -29.10 11.00 -1.87
N GLU A 54 -30.22 10.54 -1.31
CA GLU A 54 -31.49 11.25 -1.35
C GLU A 54 -31.50 12.40 -0.33
N PHE A 55 -31.80 13.59 -0.80
CA PHE A 55 -32.05 14.79 0.01
C PHE A 55 -32.96 15.74 -0.77
N VAL A 56 -33.44 16.81 -0.11
CA VAL A 56 -34.36 17.76 -0.75
C VAL A 56 -33.66 18.47 -1.92
N GLY A 57 -34.16 18.26 -3.13
CA GLY A 57 -33.57 18.78 -4.38
C GLY A 57 -32.45 17.94 -4.96
N SER A 58 -32.29 16.68 -4.53
CA SER A 58 -31.29 15.77 -5.09
C SER A 58 -31.53 15.41 -6.57
N ASP A 59 -32.77 15.54 -7.04
CA ASP A 59 -33.22 15.44 -8.43
C ASP A 59 -32.75 16.60 -9.32
N LEU A 60 -32.42 17.74 -8.72
CA LEU A 60 -31.88 18.92 -9.42
C LEU A 60 -30.36 18.86 -9.63
N VAL A 61 -29.70 17.81 -9.14
CA VAL A 61 -28.24 17.69 -9.13
C VAL A 61 -27.77 16.77 -10.24
N GLU A 62 -26.75 17.22 -10.97
CA GLU A 62 -26.14 16.47 -12.06
C GLU A 62 -25.13 15.45 -11.52
N GLY A 63 -25.08 14.26 -12.10
CA GLY A 63 -24.11 13.23 -11.70
C GLY A 63 -22.73 13.49 -12.31
N TYR A 64 -21.66 13.26 -11.55
CA TYR A 64 -20.29 13.23 -12.11
C TYR A 64 -20.18 12.34 -13.35
N GLU A 65 -20.94 11.25 -13.42
CA GLU A 65 -20.99 10.35 -14.56
C GLU A 65 -21.57 10.94 -15.85
N SER A 66 -22.22 12.10 -15.80
CA SER A 66 -22.97 12.70 -16.92
C SER A 66 -22.56 14.13 -17.27
N ILE A 67 -21.65 14.74 -16.51
CA ILE A 67 -21.23 16.12 -16.76
C ILE A 67 -20.34 16.26 -18.00
N SER A 68 -20.36 17.44 -18.62
CA SER A 68 -19.45 17.75 -19.72
C SER A 68 -18.00 17.86 -19.23
N THR A 69 -17.07 17.32 -20.00
CA THR A 69 -15.63 17.47 -19.78
C THR A 69 -15.05 18.70 -20.48
N ASN A 70 -15.86 19.45 -21.25
CA ASN A 70 -15.43 20.68 -21.90
C ASN A 70 -15.52 21.87 -20.93
N PRO A 71 -14.39 22.52 -20.56
CA PRO A 71 -14.40 23.65 -19.62
C PRO A 71 -15.24 24.85 -20.09
N GLU A 72 -15.38 25.04 -21.40
CA GLU A 72 -16.16 26.15 -21.97
C GLU A 72 -17.64 26.09 -21.63
N ASP A 73 -18.19 24.90 -21.38
CA ASP A 73 -19.60 24.72 -21.00
C ASP A 73 -19.91 25.28 -19.60
N TYR A 74 -18.87 25.63 -18.83
CA TYR A 74 -18.95 26.20 -17.49
C TYR A 74 -18.62 27.70 -17.46
N ARG A 75 -18.40 28.33 -18.62
CA ARG A 75 -18.03 29.74 -18.73
C ARG A 75 -19.01 30.65 -17.97
N ASP A 76 -18.47 31.47 -17.08
CA ASP A 76 -19.20 32.44 -16.26
C ASP A 76 -20.29 31.85 -15.33
N GLN A 77 -20.28 30.52 -15.12
CA GLN A 77 -21.25 29.83 -14.26
C GLN A 77 -20.72 29.69 -12.82
N ALA A 78 -21.60 29.86 -11.85
CA ALA A 78 -21.32 29.53 -10.46
C ALA A 78 -21.64 28.04 -10.22
N VAL A 79 -20.64 27.26 -9.82
CA VAL A 79 -20.76 25.79 -9.71
C VAL A 79 -20.59 25.34 -8.26
N LEU A 80 -21.51 24.49 -7.79
CA LEU A 80 -21.41 23.80 -6.51
C LEU A 80 -21.14 22.31 -6.73
N ILE A 81 -20.03 21.80 -6.18
CA ILE A 81 -19.67 20.39 -6.25
C ILE A 81 -19.94 19.72 -4.88
N LEU A 82 -20.75 18.67 -4.87
CA LEU A 82 -21.01 17.84 -3.70
C LEU A 82 -20.00 16.70 -3.64
N GLY A 83 -19.00 16.84 -2.77
CA GLY A 83 -17.89 15.93 -2.60
C GLY A 83 -16.56 16.67 -2.43
N LYS A 84 -15.60 16.04 -1.75
CA LYS A 84 -14.21 16.53 -1.58
C LYS A 84 -13.17 15.40 -1.73
N GLY A 85 -13.45 14.44 -2.61
CA GLY A 85 -12.50 13.40 -3.03
C GLY A 85 -11.87 13.72 -4.39
N ASN A 86 -11.01 12.84 -4.91
CA ASN A 86 -10.27 13.08 -6.15
C ASN A 86 -11.17 13.51 -7.33
N SER A 87 -12.25 12.77 -7.64
CA SER A 87 -13.15 13.16 -8.74
C SER A 87 -13.77 14.55 -8.59
N ALA A 88 -14.03 14.98 -7.35
CA ALA A 88 -14.58 16.31 -7.09
C ALA A 88 -13.54 17.40 -7.36
N PHE A 89 -12.29 17.17 -6.93
CA PHE A 89 -11.17 18.09 -7.17
C PHE A 89 -10.73 18.10 -8.63
N GLU A 90 -10.74 16.96 -9.33
CA GLU A 90 -10.51 16.88 -10.78
C GLU A 90 -11.56 17.67 -11.55
N THR A 91 -12.84 17.57 -11.14
CA THR A 91 -13.93 18.36 -11.73
C THR A 91 -13.75 19.85 -11.45
N ALA A 92 -13.37 20.22 -10.22
CA ALA A 92 -13.11 21.60 -9.87
C ALA A 92 -11.94 22.18 -10.68
N GLN A 93 -10.84 21.43 -10.77
CA GLN A 93 -9.63 21.78 -11.50
C GLN A 93 -9.92 22.00 -12.99
N SER A 94 -10.73 21.13 -13.61
CA SER A 94 -11.00 21.21 -15.05
C SER A 94 -11.83 22.44 -15.44
N ILE A 95 -12.67 22.94 -14.54
CA ILE A 95 -13.52 24.12 -14.78
C ILE A 95 -12.94 25.41 -14.18
N LEU A 96 -11.84 25.30 -13.44
CA LEU A 96 -11.15 26.42 -12.82
C LEU A 96 -10.67 27.40 -13.91
N GLY A 97 -10.84 28.70 -13.66
CA GLY A 97 -10.54 29.76 -14.64
C GLY A 97 -11.57 29.94 -15.77
N LYS A 98 -12.60 29.10 -15.84
CA LYS A 98 -13.76 29.27 -16.74
C LYS A 98 -15.05 29.56 -15.99
N ALA A 99 -15.30 28.83 -14.91
CA ALA A 99 -16.38 29.09 -13.98
C ALA A 99 -16.18 30.45 -13.28
N SER A 100 -17.27 31.14 -12.92
CA SER A 100 -17.19 32.40 -12.17
C SER A 100 -16.78 32.19 -10.70
N ARG A 101 -17.11 31.00 -10.16
CA ARG A 101 -16.65 30.49 -8.86
C ARG A 101 -17.00 29.01 -8.74
N VAL A 102 -16.19 28.29 -7.98
CA VAL A 102 -16.36 26.87 -7.66
C VAL A 102 -16.38 26.71 -6.15
N HIS A 103 -17.50 26.20 -5.64
CA HIS A 103 -17.61 25.82 -4.23
C HIS A 103 -17.72 24.30 -4.10
N MET A 104 -17.10 23.72 -3.08
CA MET A 104 -17.20 22.29 -2.79
C MET A 104 -17.74 22.03 -1.38
N LEU A 105 -18.65 21.07 -1.27
CA LEU A 105 -19.34 20.73 -0.04
C LEU A 105 -19.21 19.23 0.25
N SER A 106 -18.74 18.87 1.44
CA SER A 106 -18.82 17.47 1.88
C SER A 106 -18.96 17.36 3.40
N SER A 107 -19.25 16.16 3.90
CA SER A 107 -19.40 15.94 5.34
C SER A 107 -18.08 15.88 6.12
N SER A 108 -16.95 15.77 5.44
CA SER A 108 -15.63 15.66 6.07
C SER A 108 -14.66 16.73 5.59
N PRO A 109 -13.64 17.07 6.40
CA PRO A 109 -12.50 17.85 5.93
C PRO A 109 -11.77 17.17 4.75
N VAL A 110 -11.01 17.96 4.00
CA VAL A 110 -10.11 17.45 2.97
C VAL A 110 -9.01 16.64 3.63
N ARG A 111 -8.68 15.49 3.04
CA ARG A 111 -7.52 14.67 3.41
C ARG A 111 -6.51 14.78 2.28
N LEU A 112 -5.25 15.02 2.63
CA LEU A 112 -4.18 15.22 1.66
C LEU A 112 -3.37 13.92 1.54
N ALA A 113 -3.18 13.43 0.32
CA ALA A 113 -2.55 12.13 0.07
C ALA A 113 -1.13 12.05 0.64
N TRP A 114 -0.38 13.16 0.66
CA TRP A 114 0.96 13.20 1.25
C TRP A 114 0.94 13.18 2.79
N GLN A 115 -0.17 13.51 3.43
CA GLN A 115 -0.31 13.42 4.90
C GLN A 115 -0.83 12.06 5.36
N THR A 116 -1.64 11.41 4.53
CA THR A 116 -2.26 10.12 4.85
C THR A 116 -1.52 8.94 4.24
N HIS A 117 -0.59 9.20 3.32
CA HIS A 117 0.08 8.21 2.46
C HIS A 117 -0.91 7.32 1.69
N TYR A 118 -2.13 7.81 1.49
CA TYR A 118 -3.18 7.07 0.83
C TYR A 118 -3.59 7.79 -0.45
N VAL A 119 -3.30 7.16 -1.60
CA VAL A 119 -3.47 7.74 -2.94
C VAL A 119 -4.94 8.10 -3.27
N GLY A 120 -5.91 7.52 -2.55
CA GLY A 120 -7.32 7.85 -2.70
C GLY A 120 -7.78 9.12 -1.99
N ASP A 121 -6.90 9.76 -1.22
CA ASP A 121 -7.10 11.12 -0.73
C ASP A 121 -6.58 12.15 -1.75
N LEU A 122 -6.78 13.45 -1.50
CA LEU A 122 -6.49 14.51 -2.47
C LEU A 122 -5.01 14.54 -2.86
N ARG A 123 -4.75 14.35 -4.15
CA ARG A 123 -3.41 14.49 -4.71
C ARG A 123 -3.04 15.96 -4.98
N ALA A 124 -1.76 16.27 -4.86
CA ALA A 124 -1.23 17.61 -5.13
C ALA A 124 -1.50 18.11 -6.56
N VAL A 125 -1.63 17.20 -7.53
CA VAL A 125 -1.91 17.58 -8.94
C VAL A 125 -3.29 18.24 -9.15
N ASN A 126 -4.22 18.10 -8.19
CA ASN A 126 -5.58 18.63 -8.30
C ASN A 126 -5.94 19.56 -7.12
N ASN A 127 -4.94 20.15 -6.44
CA ASN A 127 -5.17 20.91 -5.21
C ASN A 127 -5.33 22.43 -5.44
N GLU A 128 -5.33 22.93 -6.68
CA GLU A 128 -5.32 24.37 -6.99
C GLU A 128 -6.52 25.10 -6.36
N LEU A 129 -7.69 24.45 -6.26
CA LEU A 129 -8.85 25.03 -5.58
C LEU A 129 -8.59 25.32 -4.08
N LEU A 130 -7.66 24.61 -3.43
CA LEU A 130 -7.25 24.96 -2.07
C LEU A 130 -6.57 26.32 -2.05
N ASP A 131 -5.72 26.61 -3.04
CA ASP A 131 -4.97 27.87 -3.12
C ASP A 131 -5.93 29.03 -3.40
N THR A 132 -6.83 28.87 -4.38
CA THR A 132 -7.83 29.90 -4.69
C THR A 132 -8.77 30.16 -3.51
N TYR A 133 -9.15 29.14 -2.75
CA TYR A 133 -9.93 29.30 -1.51
C TYR A 133 -9.14 30.03 -0.42
N GLN A 134 -7.92 29.59 -0.13
CA GLN A 134 -7.12 30.11 0.99
C GLN A 134 -6.60 31.52 0.72
N LEU A 135 -6.26 31.82 -0.55
CA LEU A 135 -5.77 33.12 -1.01
C LEU A 135 -6.90 34.07 -1.47
N LYS A 136 -8.16 33.72 -1.19
CA LYS A 136 -9.36 34.57 -1.35
C LYS A 136 -9.74 34.92 -2.79
N SER A 137 -9.55 34.00 -3.73
CA SER A 137 -9.99 34.08 -5.13
C SER A 137 -11.42 33.55 -5.35
N LEU A 138 -12.36 33.89 -4.47
CA LEU A 138 -13.81 33.59 -4.53
C LEU A 138 -14.26 32.13 -4.41
N ASP A 139 -13.38 31.15 -4.66
CA ASP A 139 -13.69 29.72 -4.47
C ASP A 139 -13.86 29.36 -2.99
N GLY A 140 -14.47 28.20 -2.72
CA GLY A 140 -14.94 27.89 -1.38
C GLY A 140 -14.98 26.41 -1.04
N LEU A 141 -14.55 26.07 0.18
CA LEU A 141 -14.79 24.77 0.79
C LEU A 141 -15.72 24.92 1.99
N ALA A 142 -16.66 23.98 2.12
CA ALA A 142 -17.55 23.92 3.28
C ALA A 142 -17.81 22.49 3.75
N GLU A 143 -18.18 22.38 5.02
CA GLU A 143 -18.53 21.14 5.70
C GLU A 143 -19.98 21.11 6.13
N THR A 144 -20.76 20.20 5.56
CA THR A 144 -22.08 19.84 6.08
C THR A 144 -22.48 18.47 5.57
N ARG A 145 -23.45 17.85 6.22
CA ARG A 145 -24.02 16.60 5.73
C ARG A 145 -25.19 16.89 4.79
N LEU A 146 -25.34 16.06 3.76
CA LEU A 146 -26.37 16.27 2.72
C LEU A 146 -27.79 16.24 3.31
N GLU A 147 -28.01 15.50 4.40
CA GLU A 147 -29.33 15.40 5.06
C GLU A 147 -29.75 16.70 5.77
N LYS A 148 -28.80 17.63 5.98
CA LYS A 148 -29.00 18.93 6.63
C LYS A 148 -29.20 20.08 5.65
N ILE A 149 -29.00 19.86 4.35
CA ILE A 149 -29.16 20.88 3.32
C ILE A 149 -30.38 20.60 2.46
N ALA A 150 -30.72 21.59 1.65
CA ALA A 150 -31.60 21.44 0.51
C ALA A 150 -31.03 22.24 -0.66
N VAL A 151 -31.19 21.70 -1.86
CA VAL A 151 -30.99 22.43 -3.12
C VAL A 151 -32.37 22.82 -3.62
N ALA A 152 -32.58 24.10 -3.90
CA ALA A 152 -33.90 24.60 -4.24
C ALA A 152 -33.85 25.65 -5.34
N GLN A 153 -34.93 25.77 -6.10
CA GLN A 153 -35.12 26.83 -7.09
C GLN A 153 -36.00 27.93 -6.48
N GLN A 154 -35.63 29.19 -6.61
CA GLN A 154 -36.49 30.27 -6.10
C GLN A 154 -37.67 30.50 -7.04
N LYS A 155 -38.91 30.55 -6.53
CA LYS A 155 -40.06 31.02 -7.33
C LYS A 155 -39.96 32.53 -7.53
N GLU A 156 -39.73 32.99 -8.75
CA GLU A 156 -39.90 34.41 -9.10
C GLU A 156 -41.23 34.65 -9.82
N ARG A 157 -42.05 35.57 -9.27
CA ARG A 157 -43.26 36.06 -9.95
C ARG A 157 -42.85 37.05 -11.05
N GLY A 158 -42.82 36.57 -12.29
CA GLY A 158 -42.93 37.39 -13.49
C GLY A 158 -41.62 37.93 -14.07
N ARG A 159 -40.96 37.15 -14.93
CA ARG A 159 -40.18 37.66 -16.08
C ARG A 159 -39.92 36.54 -17.10
N ARG A 160 -40.15 36.83 -18.38
CA ARG A 160 -40.34 35.89 -19.49
C ARG A 160 -39.08 35.20 -20.05
N ARG A 161 -37.96 35.24 -19.34
CA ARG A 161 -36.69 34.55 -19.67
C ARG A 161 -35.87 34.44 -18.38
N GLN A 162 -35.90 33.31 -17.70
CA GLN A 162 -35.18 33.14 -16.43
C GLN A 162 -34.18 32.00 -16.49
N LYS A 163 -32.95 32.31 -16.06
CA LYS A 163 -31.85 31.36 -15.84
C LYS A 163 -32.24 30.53 -14.61
N HIS A 164 -32.31 29.20 -14.73
CA HIS A 164 -32.65 28.31 -13.61
C HIS A 164 -31.53 28.38 -12.55
N GLN A 165 -31.74 29.19 -11.51
CA GLN A 165 -30.75 29.41 -10.45
C GLN A 165 -31.06 28.53 -9.22
N LEU A 166 -30.04 27.84 -8.75
CA LEU A 166 -30.09 26.87 -7.66
C LEU A 166 -29.53 27.48 -6.37
N TYR A 167 -30.29 27.41 -5.29
CA TYR A 167 -29.90 27.90 -3.98
C TYR A 167 -29.59 26.75 -3.04
N LEU A 168 -28.47 26.86 -2.32
CA LEU A 168 -28.15 25.98 -1.21
C LEU A 168 -28.65 26.59 0.10
N THR A 169 -29.62 25.93 0.74
CA THR A 169 -30.19 26.34 2.03
C THR A 169 -30.09 25.23 3.07
N LEU A 170 -30.34 25.56 4.34
CA LEU A 170 -30.40 24.57 5.41
C LEU A 170 -31.82 24.01 5.51
N ARG A 171 -31.93 22.69 5.65
CA ARG A 171 -33.21 21.99 5.75
C ARG A 171 -34.10 22.51 6.89
N LYS A 172 -33.51 23.04 7.96
CA LYS A 172 -34.25 23.61 9.10
C LYS A 172 -35.14 24.80 8.73
N TYR A 173 -34.85 25.50 7.63
CA TYR A 173 -35.67 26.62 7.17
C TYR A 173 -36.84 26.17 6.28
N LEU A 174 -36.90 24.89 5.90
CA LEU A 174 -37.96 24.29 5.09
C LEU A 174 -38.99 23.51 5.93
N LEU A 175 -38.89 23.57 7.26
CA LEU A 175 -39.63 22.69 8.19
C LEU A 175 -41.16 22.90 8.20
N ASN A 176 -41.67 23.98 7.62
CA ASN A 176 -43.12 24.26 7.58
C ASN A 176 -43.84 23.60 6.38
N ARG A 177 -43.17 22.76 5.60
CA ARG A 177 -43.79 22.04 4.47
C ARG A 177 -44.31 20.66 4.86
N THR A 178 -45.62 20.53 4.82
CA THR A 178 -46.37 19.26 4.89
C THR A 178 -46.27 18.45 3.59
N GLU A 179 -45.92 19.06 2.46
CA GLU A 179 -45.78 18.37 1.16
C GLU A 179 -44.32 18.12 0.78
N ARG A 180 -43.98 16.85 0.52
CA ARG A 180 -42.62 16.33 0.47
C ARG A 180 -41.80 16.66 -0.79
N ASN A 181 -42.35 17.29 -1.83
CA ASN A 181 -41.78 17.16 -3.18
C ASN A 181 -41.61 18.46 -4.00
N SER A 182 -41.92 19.66 -3.50
CA SER A 182 -41.61 20.87 -4.26
C SER A 182 -40.20 21.36 -3.93
N SER A 183 -39.29 21.30 -4.91
CA SER A 183 -37.94 21.87 -4.83
C SER A 183 -37.91 23.39 -5.02
N GLU A 184 -39.08 24.00 -5.22
CA GLU A 184 -39.22 25.44 -5.35
C GLU A 184 -39.36 26.12 -3.99
N VAL A 185 -38.66 27.22 -3.70
CA VAL A 185 -38.68 27.93 -2.40
C VAL A 185 -39.00 29.41 -2.52
N THR A 186 -39.55 30.01 -1.46
CA THR A 186 -39.70 31.46 -1.35
C THR A 186 -38.43 32.10 -0.78
N ARG A 187 -38.33 33.44 -0.84
CA ARG A 187 -37.14 34.16 -0.36
C ARG A 187 -36.93 33.99 1.14
N GLU A 188 -38.01 33.90 1.90
CA GLU A 188 -38.03 33.76 3.36
C GLU A 188 -37.52 32.37 3.81
N GLU A 189 -37.63 31.35 2.95
CA GLU A 189 -37.17 29.98 3.19
C GLU A 189 -35.66 29.81 2.93
N LEU A 190 -34.98 30.84 2.38
CA LEU A 190 -33.56 30.81 2.10
C LEU A 190 -32.74 31.17 3.35
N ALA A 191 -31.68 30.40 3.62
CA ALA A 191 -30.78 30.68 4.75
C ALA A 191 -30.17 32.10 4.70
N GLY A 192 -29.95 32.65 3.51
CA GLY A 192 -29.48 34.02 3.32
C GLY A 192 -30.46 35.12 3.74
N HIS A 193 -31.74 34.79 3.94
CA HIS A 193 -32.73 35.71 4.51
C HIS A 193 -32.59 35.80 6.03
N HIS A 194 -32.23 34.69 6.69
CA HIS A 194 -32.08 34.63 8.15
C HIS A 194 -30.68 35.00 8.63
N ILE A 195 -29.66 34.82 7.78
CA ILE A 195 -28.26 35.08 8.10
C ILE A 195 -27.67 35.86 6.92
N ASP A 196 -27.47 37.16 7.11
CA ASP A 196 -26.96 38.08 6.09
C ASP A 196 -25.60 37.63 5.52
N ASN A 197 -24.70 37.16 6.39
CA ASN A 197 -23.37 36.66 6.05
C ASN A 197 -23.35 35.13 5.84
N PHE A 198 -24.46 34.54 5.39
CA PHE A 198 -24.46 33.11 5.08
C PHE A 198 -23.47 32.82 3.93
N PRO A 199 -22.55 31.83 4.09
CA PRO A 199 -21.50 31.57 3.10
C PRO A 199 -22.01 31.28 1.69
N THR A 200 -23.17 30.60 1.58
CA THR A 200 -23.75 30.21 0.29
C THR A 200 -25.02 30.99 -0.05
N ARG A 201 -25.11 32.25 0.36
CA ARG A 201 -26.28 33.13 0.12
C ARG A 201 -26.56 33.46 -1.36
N LYS A 202 -25.55 33.36 -2.23
CA LYS A 202 -25.67 33.60 -3.68
C LYS A 202 -25.98 32.29 -4.41
N PRO A 203 -26.80 32.30 -5.48
CA PRO A 203 -27.18 31.10 -6.22
C PRO A 203 -26.04 30.49 -7.06
N TYR A 204 -26.28 29.27 -7.52
CA TYR A 204 -25.45 28.50 -8.44
C TYR A 204 -26.21 28.26 -9.74
N ASP A 205 -25.49 28.21 -10.86
CA ASP A 205 -26.05 27.78 -12.14
C ASP A 205 -26.10 26.25 -12.24
N ARG A 206 -25.16 25.54 -11.58
CA ARG A 206 -25.08 24.08 -11.60
C ARG A 206 -24.70 23.51 -10.23
N VAL A 207 -25.25 22.34 -9.91
CA VAL A 207 -24.86 21.54 -8.75
C VAL A 207 -24.46 20.14 -9.25
N ILE A 208 -23.25 19.70 -8.91
CA ILE A 208 -22.65 18.45 -9.41
C ILE A 208 -22.40 17.47 -8.26
N ARG A 209 -22.90 16.25 -8.35
CA ARG A 209 -22.70 15.17 -7.38
C ARG A 209 -21.43 14.37 -7.68
N CYS A 210 -20.38 14.63 -6.91
CA CYS A 210 -19.09 13.90 -6.92
C CYS A 210 -18.91 13.05 -5.65
N LEU A 211 -19.89 12.20 -5.33
CA LEU A 211 -19.91 11.38 -4.10
C LEU A 211 -19.19 10.02 -4.21
N GLY A 212 -18.55 9.77 -5.36
CA GLY A 212 -17.84 8.53 -5.68
C GLY A 212 -18.76 7.42 -6.21
N PHE A 213 -18.17 6.24 -6.35
CA PHE A 213 -18.80 5.04 -6.90
C PHE A 213 -18.84 3.90 -5.87
N ARG A 214 -19.66 2.89 -6.14
CA ARG A 214 -19.81 1.66 -5.34
C ARG A 214 -19.76 0.43 -6.24
N PHE A 215 -19.51 -0.70 -5.59
CA PHE A 215 -19.55 -2.02 -6.22
C PHE A 215 -20.97 -2.37 -6.63
N ASN A 216 -21.15 -3.02 -7.79
CA ASN A 216 -22.45 -3.44 -8.24
C ASN A 216 -22.88 -4.75 -7.55
N PHE A 217 -23.65 -4.64 -6.47
CA PHE A 217 -24.23 -5.81 -5.79
C PHE A 217 -25.47 -6.37 -6.50
N SER A 218 -26.10 -5.63 -7.42
CA SER A 218 -27.38 -6.03 -8.02
C SER A 218 -27.25 -7.24 -8.95
N ILE A 219 -26.07 -7.45 -9.52
CA ILE A 219 -25.81 -8.61 -10.39
C ILE A 219 -25.74 -9.93 -9.61
N PHE A 220 -25.64 -9.90 -8.28
CA PHE A 220 -25.54 -11.12 -7.48
C PHE A 220 -26.88 -11.48 -6.84
N ASP A 221 -27.34 -12.70 -7.06
CA ASP A 221 -28.40 -13.31 -6.26
C ASP A 221 -27.92 -13.52 -4.82
N GLY A 222 -28.86 -13.66 -3.86
CA GLY A 222 -28.53 -13.83 -2.45
C GLY A 222 -27.59 -15.01 -2.15
N SER A 223 -27.60 -16.05 -2.99
CA SER A 223 -26.72 -17.22 -2.87
C SER A 223 -25.26 -16.99 -3.29
N ALA A 224 -24.98 -15.90 -4.02
CA ALA A 224 -23.65 -15.55 -4.54
C ALA A 224 -23.21 -14.13 -4.16
N ARG A 225 -23.96 -13.43 -3.30
CA ARG A 225 -23.69 -12.03 -2.94
C ARG A 225 -22.75 -11.96 -1.72
N PRO A 226 -21.52 -11.44 -1.85
CA PRO A 226 -20.70 -11.13 -0.68
C PRO A 226 -21.36 -10.01 0.14
N PRO A 227 -21.22 -10.00 1.47
CA PRO A 227 -21.76 -8.95 2.32
C PRO A 227 -21.09 -7.61 2.03
N ASN A 228 -21.72 -6.50 2.40
CA ASN A 228 -21.11 -5.18 2.33
C ASN A 228 -19.93 -5.06 3.31
N SER A 229 -18.87 -4.36 2.92
CA SER A 229 -17.72 -4.10 3.79
C SER A 229 -18.04 -3.04 4.86
N GLU A 230 -17.67 -3.28 6.11
CA GLU A 230 -17.88 -2.33 7.21
C GLU A 230 -17.00 -1.08 7.08
N ASN A 231 -15.71 -1.25 6.78
CA ASN A 231 -14.72 -0.17 6.74
C ASN A 231 -14.89 0.83 5.58
N ALA A 232 -15.54 0.44 4.48
CA ALA A 232 -15.82 1.33 3.35
C ALA A 232 -17.27 1.84 3.29
N LYS A 233 -17.97 1.87 4.44
CA LYS A 233 -19.38 2.30 4.58
C LYS A 233 -20.31 1.54 3.62
N GLY A 234 -20.05 0.26 3.44
CA GLY A 234 -20.82 -0.63 2.58
C GLY A 234 -20.70 -0.39 1.06
N ARG A 235 -19.79 0.47 0.60
CA ARG A 235 -19.57 0.71 -0.84
C ARG A 235 -18.81 -0.40 -1.56
N LEU A 236 -18.04 -1.20 -0.83
CA LEU A 236 -17.21 -2.28 -1.35
C LEU A 236 -17.71 -3.64 -0.82
N PRO A 237 -17.43 -4.76 -1.51
CA PRO A 237 -17.75 -6.10 -1.04
C PRO A 237 -16.80 -6.53 0.09
N GLY A 238 -17.32 -7.28 1.06
CA GLY A 238 -16.56 -7.87 2.15
C GLY A 238 -15.84 -9.13 1.69
N VAL A 239 -14.51 -9.15 1.83
CA VAL A 239 -13.65 -10.27 1.42
C VAL A 239 -12.75 -10.73 2.59
N THR A 240 -12.22 -11.95 2.48
CA THR A 240 -11.25 -12.54 3.41
C THR A 240 -9.86 -11.92 3.25
N ALA A 241 -8.90 -12.36 4.06
CA ALA A 241 -7.52 -11.90 3.95
C ALA A 241 -6.82 -12.30 2.63
N TRP A 242 -7.36 -13.29 1.92
CA TRP A 242 -6.92 -13.74 0.60
C TRP A 242 -7.92 -13.39 -0.52
N TYR A 243 -8.71 -12.32 -0.31
CA TYR A 243 -9.61 -11.71 -1.29
C TYR A 243 -10.75 -12.61 -1.81
N GLU A 244 -11.02 -13.73 -1.14
CA GLU A 244 -12.22 -14.52 -1.37
C GLU A 244 -13.43 -13.83 -0.73
N GLY A 245 -14.58 -13.85 -1.40
CA GLY A 245 -15.80 -13.25 -0.91
C GLY A 245 -16.24 -13.89 0.41
N LYS A 246 -16.53 -13.08 1.43
CA LYS A 246 -17.07 -13.60 2.69
C LYS A 246 -18.41 -14.29 2.41
N LYS A 247 -18.62 -15.47 3.00
CA LYS A 247 -19.83 -16.31 2.79
C LYS A 247 -20.04 -16.78 1.34
N THR A 248 -19.08 -16.60 0.46
CA THR A 248 -19.14 -16.97 -0.96
C THR A 248 -17.90 -17.76 -1.43
N PRO A 249 -17.64 -18.96 -0.85
CA PRO A 249 -16.51 -19.80 -1.26
C PRO A 249 -16.43 -20.05 -2.77
N GLY A 250 -15.23 -19.91 -3.34
CA GLY A 250 -14.94 -20.01 -4.77
C GLY A 250 -15.13 -18.71 -5.55
N LEU A 251 -15.64 -17.63 -4.94
CA LEU A 251 -15.73 -16.31 -5.55
C LEU A 251 -14.62 -15.41 -4.99
N PHE A 252 -13.77 -14.87 -5.85
CA PHE A 252 -12.72 -13.93 -5.48
C PHE A 252 -13.02 -12.56 -6.07
N VAL A 253 -12.78 -11.49 -5.32
CA VAL A 253 -12.93 -10.11 -5.81
C VAL A 253 -11.56 -9.53 -6.08
N LEU A 254 -11.35 -8.99 -7.28
CA LEU A 254 -10.07 -8.48 -7.77
C LEU A 254 -10.19 -7.02 -8.23
N GLY A 255 -9.03 -6.39 -8.40
CA GLY A 255 -8.95 -4.98 -8.83
C GLY A 255 -9.48 -4.02 -7.77
N THR A 256 -9.93 -2.84 -8.19
CA THR A 256 -10.40 -1.78 -7.27
C THR A 256 -11.51 -2.23 -6.31
N ALA A 257 -12.33 -3.22 -6.68
CA ALA A 257 -13.39 -3.73 -5.81
C ALA A 257 -12.85 -4.51 -4.59
N SER A 258 -11.63 -5.07 -4.69
CA SER A 258 -10.98 -5.80 -3.60
C SER A 258 -10.41 -4.89 -2.51
N HIS A 259 -10.41 -3.57 -2.74
CA HIS A 259 -9.88 -2.53 -1.87
C HIS A 259 -10.59 -2.42 -0.51
N SER A 260 -11.65 -3.20 -0.27
CA SER A 260 -12.25 -3.27 1.06
C SER A 260 -11.29 -3.78 2.12
N ARG A 261 -10.18 -4.42 1.75
CA ARG A 261 -9.17 -4.90 2.72
C ARG A 261 -8.26 -3.81 3.25
N ASP A 262 -7.95 -2.84 2.40
CA ASP A 262 -6.95 -1.81 2.66
C ASP A 262 -7.45 -0.40 2.36
N TYR A 263 -8.79 -0.23 2.38
CA TYR A 263 -9.45 1.04 2.22
C TYR A 263 -8.92 2.07 3.21
N ARG A 264 -8.33 3.15 2.68
CA ARG A 264 -7.67 4.23 3.44
C ARG A 264 -6.44 3.81 4.25
N SER A 265 -5.86 2.65 3.97
CA SER A 265 -4.62 2.20 4.61
C SER A 265 -3.49 1.90 3.62
N SER A 266 -3.78 1.42 2.41
CA SER A 266 -2.75 1.11 1.41
C SER A 266 -3.26 1.34 -0.04
N ALA A 267 -2.52 0.88 -1.04
CA ALA A 267 -2.71 1.22 -2.45
C ALA A 267 -3.59 0.25 -3.28
N GLY A 268 -4.25 -0.74 -2.66
CA GLY A 268 -5.02 -1.80 -3.32
C GLY A 268 -6.24 -1.35 -4.11
N GLY A 269 -6.62 -0.06 -4.03
CA GLY A 269 -7.65 0.54 -4.87
C GLY A 269 -7.16 0.94 -6.26
N PHE A 270 -5.85 0.96 -6.49
CA PHE A 270 -5.21 1.54 -7.65
C PHE A 270 -4.30 0.55 -8.36
N ILE A 271 -4.03 0.77 -9.64
CA ILE A 271 -3.28 -0.19 -10.49
C ILE A 271 -1.90 -0.55 -9.93
N HIS A 272 -1.23 0.39 -9.26
CA HIS A 272 0.08 0.14 -8.65
C HIS A 272 -0.01 -0.74 -7.40
N GLY A 273 -1.18 -0.86 -6.75
CA GLY A 273 -1.39 -1.78 -5.64
C GLY A 273 -2.05 -3.10 -6.06
N PHE A 274 -3.22 -3.05 -6.70
CA PHE A 274 -3.99 -4.28 -6.97
C PHE A 274 -3.34 -5.25 -7.95
N ARG A 275 -2.33 -4.81 -8.73
CA ARG A 275 -1.51 -5.73 -9.53
C ARG A 275 -0.81 -6.78 -8.66
N TYR A 276 -0.40 -6.38 -7.45
CA TYR A 276 0.29 -7.26 -6.50
C TYR A 276 -0.71 -8.12 -5.73
N THR A 277 -1.88 -7.58 -5.38
CA THR A 277 -2.94 -8.38 -4.75
C THR A 277 -3.49 -9.44 -5.71
N ALA A 278 -3.63 -9.12 -7.00
CA ALA A 278 -3.98 -10.10 -8.04
C ALA A 278 -2.92 -11.22 -8.15
N ARG A 279 -1.63 -10.86 -8.12
CA ARG A 279 -0.53 -11.84 -8.08
C ARG A 279 -0.58 -12.73 -6.83
N ALA A 280 -0.89 -12.15 -5.67
CA ALA A 280 -1.05 -12.90 -4.43
C ALA A 280 -2.24 -13.88 -4.50
N VAL A 281 -3.40 -13.44 -5.02
CA VAL A 281 -4.56 -14.33 -5.23
C VAL A 281 -4.23 -15.45 -6.21
N HIS A 282 -3.53 -15.15 -7.31
CA HIS A 282 -3.05 -16.17 -8.24
C HIS A 282 -2.23 -17.26 -7.50
N ARG A 283 -1.29 -16.89 -6.63
CA ARG A 283 -0.50 -17.85 -5.85
C ARG A 283 -1.34 -18.68 -4.87
N VAL A 284 -2.37 -18.07 -4.25
CA VAL A 284 -3.34 -18.82 -3.43
C VAL A 284 -4.09 -19.87 -4.26
N LEU A 285 -4.51 -19.51 -5.48
CA LEU A 285 -5.22 -20.42 -6.38
C LEU A 285 -4.33 -21.55 -6.89
N GLU A 286 -3.07 -21.24 -7.23
CA GLU A 286 -2.07 -22.23 -7.64
C GLU A 286 -1.87 -23.31 -6.58
N HIS A 287 -1.73 -22.93 -5.31
CA HIS A 287 -1.62 -23.91 -4.23
C HIS A 287 -2.92 -24.69 -4.04
N ARG A 288 -4.05 -23.97 -3.96
CA ARG A 288 -5.36 -24.57 -3.64
C ARG A 288 -5.83 -25.58 -4.68
N TYR A 289 -5.63 -25.30 -5.97
CA TYR A 289 -6.21 -26.10 -7.06
C TYR A 289 -5.20 -26.92 -7.85
N HIS A 290 -3.91 -26.58 -7.76
CA HIS A 290 -2.84 -27.26 -8.50
C HIS A 290 -1.74 -27.83 -7.60
N ALA A 291 -1.87 -27.70 -6.27
CA ALA A 291 -0.86 -28.10 -5.30
C ALA A 291 0.52 -27.46 -5.54
N ASN A 292 0.57 -26.35 -6.28
CA ASN A 292 1.79 -25.59 -6.54
C ASN A 292 2.04 -24.66 -5.34
N PRO A 293 3.04 -24.91 -4.49
CA PRO A 293 3.28 -24.08 -3.33
C PRO A 293 3.64 -22.64 -3.73
N TRP A 294 3.43 -21.72 -2.81
CA TRP A 294 3.85 -20.33 -3.00
C TRP A 294 5.34 -20.28 -3.34
N PRO A 295 5.79 -19.49 -4.32
CA PRO A 295 7.20 -19.44 -4.68
C PRO A 295 8.09 -19.09 -3.47
N SER A 296 9.12 -19.90 -3.22
CA SER A 296 10.08 -19.68 -2.17
C SER A 296 11.52 -19.87 -2.65
N THR A 297 12.45 -19.15 -2.03
CA THR A 297 13.88 -19.29 -2.28
C THR A 297 14.54 -19.93 -1.07
N LYS A 298 15.25 -21.04 -1.28
CA LYS A 298 16.06 -21.67 -0.23
C LYS A 298 17.40 -20.94 -0.12
N LEU A 299 17.75 -20.55 1.10
CA LEU A 299 18.96 -19.78 1.40
C LEU A 299 19.71 -20.45 2.55
N LEU A 300 21.04 -20.29 2.57
CA LEU A 300 21.80 -20.52 3.79
C LEU A 300 21.46 -19.42 4.80
N THR A 301 21.42 -19.74 6.10
CA THR A 301 21.14 -18.74 7.14
C THR A 301 22.17 -17.60 7.12
N THR A 302 23.41 -17.90 6.70
CA THR A 302 24.49 -16.92 6.51
C THR A 302 24.24 -15.92 5.37
N GLN A 303 23.36 -16.23 4.42
CA GLN A 303 22.98 -15.36 3.30
C GLN A 303 21.76 -14.48 3.62
N LEU A 304 21.14 -14.66 4.78
CA LEU A 304 19.86 -14.01 5.09
C LEU A 304 19.98 -12.48 5.13
N LEU A 305 21.07 -11.96 5.70
CA LEU A 305 21.33 -10.52 5.78
C LEU A 305 21.36 -9.88 4.39
N SER A 306 22.19 -10.39 3.48
CA SER A 306 22.32 -9.84 2.13
C SER A 306 21.04 -9.99 1.32
N TRP A 307 20.30 -11.09 1.50
CA TRP A 307 19.03 -11.29 0.83
C TRP A 307 17.95 -10.32 1.30
N ILE A 308 17.84 -10.08 2.62
CA ILE A 308 16.91 -9.08 3.16
C ILE A 308 17.26 -7.69 2.63
N LEU A 309 18.53 -7.29 2.66
CA LEU A 309 18.98 -5.99 2.15
C LEU A 309 18.63 -5.80 0.68
N LYS A 310 18.87 -6.82 -0.15
CA LYS A 310 18.44 -6.81 -1.56
C LYS A 310 16.93 -6.63 -1.69
N ARG A 311 16.15 -7.41 -0.94
CA ARG A 311 14.69 -7.39 -1.00
C ARG A 311 14.11 -6.04 -0.58
N VAL A 312 14.58 -5.43 0.52
CA VAL A 312 14.06 -4.13 0.95
C VAL A 312 14.39 -3.01 -0.03
N GLY A 313 15.51 -3.10 -0.76
CA GLY A 313 15.88 -2.14 -1.81
C GLY A 313 15.14 -2.34 -3.15
N GLU A 314 14.74 -3.56 -3.50
CA GLU A 314 14.22 -3.88 -4.84
C GLU A 314 12.72 -4.28 -4.88
N ALA A 315 12.13 -4.66 -3.75
CA ALA A 315 10.79 -5.26 -3.73
C ALA A 315 9.67 -4.23 -3.87
N SER A 316 9.22 -4.04 -5.11
CA SER A 316 8.11 -3.14 -5.45
C SER A 316 6.76 -3.52 -4.83
N GLY A 317 6.49 -4.81 -4.60
CA GLY A 317 5.22 -5.27 -4.01
C GLY A 317 5.00 -4.77 -2.57
N PRO A 318 5.87 -5.13 -1.61
CA PRO A 318 5.80 -4.65 -0.23
C PRO A 318 5.93 -3.12 -0.13
N TYR A 319 6.68 -2.47 -1.02
CA TYR A 319 6.79 -1.01 -1.06
C TYR A 319 5.44 -0.34 -1.40
N GLN A 320 4.75 -0.82 -2.44
CA GLN A 320 3.48 -0.24 -2.90
C GLN A 320 2.29 -0.70 -2.05
N MET A 321 2.29 -1.95 -1.60
CA MET A 321 1.28 -2.56 -0.74
C MET A 321 1.79 -2.66 0.70
N PHE A 322 2.38 -1.58 1.20
CA PHE A 322 2.88 -1.49 2.57
C PHE A 322 1.80 -1.91 3.56
N GLU A 323 2.21 -2.60 4.62
CA GLU A 323 1.33 -3.15 5.67
C GLU A 323 0.28 -4.17 5.23
N VAL A 324 0.20 -4.51 3.94
CA VAL A 324 -0.73 -5.50 3.38
C VAL A 324 0.03 -6.72 2.84
N LEU A 325 1.14 -6.48 2.12
CA LEU A 325 2.07 -7.49 1.66
C LEU A 325 3.40 -7.39 2.40
N GLY A 326 4.01 -8.54 2.64
CA GLY A 326 5.35 -8.62 3.21
C GLY A 326 6.00 -9.96 2.91
N ASP A 327 7.30 -10.03 3.13
CA ASP A 327 8.06 -11.24 2.90
C ASP A 327 8.11 -12.08 4.19
N VAL A 328 7.96 -13.40 4.07
CA VAL A 328 7.98 -14.34 5.19
C VAL A 328 9.23 -15.21 5.09
N ILE A 329 10.02 -15.25 6.15
CA ILE A 329 11.25 -16.02 6.25
C ILE A 329 11.00 -17.17 7.21
N LEU A 330 11.00 -18.39 6.72
CA LEU A 330 10.85 -19.60 7.52
C LEU A 330 12.23 -20.07 7.98
N LEU A 331 12.44 -20.15 9.28
CA LEU A 331 13.73 -20.54 9.84
C LEU A 331 13.81 -22.06 9.94
N ARG A 332 14.92 -22.65 9.48
CA ARG A 332 15.19 -24.10 9.48
C ARG A 332 16.56 -24.42 10.09
N GLY A 333 17.03 -23.60 11.03
CA GLY A 333 18.35 -23.73 11.64
C GLY A 333 19.47 -23.20 10.72
N SER A 334 20.17 -24.09 10.04
CA SER A 334 21.31 -23.74 9.15
C SER A 334 20.88 -23.19 7.78
N HIS A 335 19.59 -23.31 7.45
CA HIS A 335 18.98 -22.78 6.24
C HIS A 335 17.72 -21.98 6.58
N ALA A 336 17.25 -21.19 5.62
CA ALA A 336 15.98 -20.49 5.66
C ALA A 336 15.25 -20.61 4.31
N GLU A 337 13.93 -20.53 4.34
CA GLU A 337 13.08 -20.44 3.14
C GLU A 337 12.45 -19.05 3.08
N TYR A 338 12.73 -18.32 2.01
CA TYR A 338 12.27 -16.96 1.81
C TYR A 338 11.04 -16.94 0.89
N VAL A 339 9.88 -16.60 1.43
CA VAL A 339 8.59 -16.55 0.74
C VAL A 339 8.22 -15.10 0.48
N GLU A 340 8.17 -14.71 -0.79
CA GLU A 340 8.00 -13.31 -1.16
C GLU A 340 6.52 -12.88 -1.24
N GLU A 341 6.23 -11.67 -0.77
CA GLU A 341 4.98 -10.93 -0.97
C GLU A 341 3.71 -11.66 -0.49
N PHE A 342 3.80 -12.30 0.67
CA PHE A 342 2.67 -12.96 1.30
C PHE A 342 1.66 -11.94 1.86
N LEU A 343 0.40 -12.40 1.98
CA LEU A 343 -0.72 -11.63 2.50
C LEU A 343 -0.67 -11.56 4.02
N LEU A 344 -0.18 -10.45 4.58
CA LEU A 344 0.12 -10.33 6.01
C LEU A 344 -1.09 -10.60 6.91
N GLN A 345 -2.27 -10.15 6.51
CA GLN A 345 -3.49 -10.40 7.31
C GLN A 345 -3.98 -11.86 7.23
N ALA A 346 -3.40 -12.69 6.37
CA ALA A 346 -3.69 -14.11 6.23
C ALA A 346 -2.62 -14.99 6.91
N LEU A 347 -1.71 -14.40 7.69
CA LEU A 347 -0.63 -15.12 8.37
C LEU A 347 -1.09 -16.30 9.25
N PRO A 348 -2.24 -16.25 9.96
CA PRO A 348 -2.76 -17.43 10.67
C PRO A 348 -3.06 -18.63 9.76
N GLN A 349 -3.32 -18.38 8.48
CA GLN A 349 -3.61 -19.36 7.44
C GLN A 349 -2.39 -19.56 6.52
N PHE A 350 -1.19 -19.21 6.97
CA PHE A 350 0.01 -19.24 6.13
C PHE A 350 0.29 -20.63 5.55
N SER A 351 0.30 -21.68 6.37
CA SER A 351 0.56 -23.04 5.88
C SER A 351 -0.46 -23.48 4.83
N SER A 352 -1.76 -23.26 5.10
CA SER A 352 -2.86 -23.70 4.22
C SER A 352 -2.94 -22.91 2.91
N LEU A 353 -2.47 -21.66 2.88
CA LEU A 353 -2.49 -20.81 1.69
C LEU A 353 -1.21 -20.88 0.88
N SER A 354 -0.08 -21.17 1.53
CA SER A 354 1.23 -21.14 0.88
C SER A 354 1.80 -22.53 0.58
N GLY A 355 1.34 -23.58 1.26
CA GLY A 355 1.92 -24.91 1.18
C GLY A 355 3.26 -25.06 1.91
N HIS A 356 3.65 -24.08 2.73
CA HIS A 356 4.89 -24.12 3.53
C HIS A 356 4.59 -24.21 5.02
N GLU A 357 5.26 -25.13 5.72
CA GLU A 357 5.08 -25.30 7.16
C GLU A 357 6.07 -24.48 7.98
N VAL A 358 5.67 -24.00 9.15
CA VAL A 358 6.57 -23.33 10.11
C VAL A 358 7.21 -24.37 11.03
N THR A 359 8.52 -24.29 11.26
CA THR A 359 9.21 -25.17 12.24
C THR A 359 9.23 -24.59 13.65
N SER A 360 9.74 -25.39 14.59
CA SER A 360 10.10 -24.94 15.94
C SER A 360 11.10 -23.78 16.00
N HIS A 361 11.82 -23.46 14.92
CA HIS A 361 12.72 -22.30 14.88
C HIS A 361 11.98 -20.98 14.64
N GLY A 362 10.68 -21.03 14.32
CA GLY A 362 9.85 -19.85 14.09
C GLY A 362 10.00 -19.24 12.69
N LEU A 363 9.56 -17.99 12.59
CA LEU A 363 9.54 -17.21 11.35
C LEU A 363 9.87 -15.73 11.60
N MET A 364 10.38 -15.08 10.56
CA MET A 364 10.45 -13.62 10.49
C MET A 364 9.54 -13.08 9.41
N VAL A 365 9.00 -11.89 9.61
CA VAL A 365 8.19 -11.20 8.61
C VAL A 365 8.79 -9.83 8.36
N VAL A 366 9.12 -9.54 7.09
CA VAL A 366 9.65 -8.25 6.64
C VAL A 366 8.51 -7.46 6.01
N VAL A 367 8.26 -6.25 6.51
CA VAL A 367 7.15 -5.41 6.07
C VAL A 367 7.61 -3.95 5.94
N MET A 368 7.16 -3.26 4.89
CA MET A 368 7.32 -1.82 4.77
C MET A 368 6.20 -1.12 5.55
N GLN A 369 6.54 -0.10 6.33
CA GLN A 369 5.58 0.63 7.17
C GLN A 369 5.86 2.13 7.20
N TYR A 370 4.80 2.91 7.37
CA TYR A 370 4.90 4.31 7.78
C TYR A 370 4.83 4.43 9.30
N GLY A 371 5.40 5.50 9.84
CA GLY A 371 5.25 5.83 11.25
C GLY A 371 3.79 6.08 11.63
N LYS A 372 3.46 5.75 12.87
CA LYS A 372 2.07 5.81 13.37
C LYS A 372 1.72 7.17 13.97
N LYS A 373 2.72 8.03 14.19
CA LYS A 373 2.52 9.35 14.77
C LYS A 373 1.98 10.29 13.69
N LYS A 374 0.92 11.04 14.02
CA LYS A 374 0.49 12.16 13.17
C LYS A 374 1.50 13.29 13.30
N ILE A 375 2.12 13.64 12.19
CA ILE A 375 3.09 14.72 12.08
C ILE A 375 2.73 15.63 10.91
N ASP A 376 3.36 16.79 10.85
CA ASP A 376 3.40 17.60 9.64
C ASP A 376 4.51 17.07 8.72
N TYR A 377 4.12 16.39 7.64
CA TYR A 377 5.04 15.80 6.67
C TYR A 377 5.79 16.84 5.81
N LEU A 378 5.45 18.12 5.94
CA LEU A 378 6.20 19.23 5.35
C LEU A 378 6.93 20.07 6.42
N GLY A 379 6.76 19.72 7.70
CA GLY A 379 7.34 20.43 8.83
C GLY A 379 8.79 20.04 9.13
N ARG A 380 9.32 20.66 10.21
CA ARG A 380 10.61 20.31 10.81
C ARG A 380 10.51 18.99 11.58
N ASP A 381 11.65 18.31 11.77
CA ASP A 381 11.77 17.07 12.56
C ASP A 381 10.83 15.94 12.12
N ARG A 382 10.48 15.93 10.83
CA ARG A 382 9.60 14.92 10.21
C ARG A 382 10.33 13.61 9.91
N ALA A 383 11.65 13.66 9.76
CA ALA A 383 12.47 12.51 9.40
C ALA A 383 13.38 12.10 10.58
N GLU A 384 13.65 10.81 10.70
CA GLU A 384 14.61 10.21 11.62
C GLU A 384 15.82 9.71 10.83
N THR A 385 17.02 10.06 11.31
CA THR A 385 18.30 9.62 10.72
C THR A 385 19.11 8.79 11.71
N ASP A 386 18.75 8.83 12.99
CA ASP A 386 19.43 8.07 14.03
C ASP A 386 18.87 6.65 14.09
N TRP A 387 19.69 5.68 13.68
CA TRP A 387 19.34 4.27 13.70
C TRP A 387 19.01 3.75 15.11
N THR A 388 19.57 4.37 16.16
CA THR A 388 19.23 4.00 17.54
C THR A 388 17.84 4.42 17.94
N ARG A 389 17.13 5.20 17.10
CA ARG A 389 15.74 5.63 17.29
C ARG A 389 14.85 5.23 16.12
N ALA A 390 15.26 4.24 15.32
CA ALA A 390 14.56 3.82 14.10
C ALA A 390 13.06 3.53 14.29
N TRP A 391 12.60 3.13 15.47
CA TRP A 391 11.17 2.94 15.79
C TRP A 391 10.35 4.24 15.78
N ARG A 392 11.00 5.41 15.67
CA ARG A 392 10.40 6.73 15.52
C ARG A 392 10.32 7.20 14.06
N SER A 393 10.81 6.41 13.11
CA SER A 393 10.71 6.70 11.67
C SER A 393 9.26 6.97 11.27
N ASN A 394 9.05 8.02 10.49
CA ASN A 394 7.73 8.49 10.06
C ASN A 394 7.42 8.14 8.61
N PHE A 395 8.43 8.15 7.74
CA PHE A 395 8.39 7.74 6.35
C PHE A 395 8.43 6.22 6.22
N LEU A 396 8.29 5.76 4.98
CA LEU A 396 8.25 4.35 4.67
C LEU A 396 9.60 3.70 4.98
N HIS A 397 9.61 2.70 5.86
CA HIS A 397 10.82 1.99 6.26
C HIS A 397 10.56 0.49 6.48
N PRO A 398 11.58 -0.37 6.35
CA PRO A 398 11.47 -1.79 6.65
C PRO A 398 11.37 -2.06 8.16
N VAL A 399 10.48 -2.98 8.51
CA VAL A 399 10.30 -3.47 9.87
C VAL A 399 10.26 -4.99 9.86
N LEU A 400 11.05 -5.61 10.73
CA LEU A 400 11.15 -7.06 10.87
C LEU A 400 10.48 -7.51 12.17
N TYR A 401 9.58 -8.49 12.04
CA TYR A 401 8.86 -9.11 13.14
C TYR A 401 9.35 -10.55 13.30
N PHE A 402 9.77 -10.95 14.49
CA PHE A 402 10.15 -12.32 14.78
C PHE A 402 9.11 -13.01 15.68
N TYR A 403 8.62 -14.15 15.23
CA TYR A 403 7.68 -15.00 15.97
C TYR A 403 8.22 -16.41 16.10
N GLU A 404 7.98 -17.05 17.24
CA GLU A 404 8.30 -18.47 17.45
C GLU A 404 7.31 -19.42 16.77
N ALA A 405 6.07 -18.95 16.58
CA ALA A 405 4.98 -19.67 15.93
C ALA A 405 4.12 -18.71 15.11
N LEU A 406 3.26 -19.24 14.24
CA LEU A 406 2.31 -18.41 13.50
C LEU A 406 1.37 -17.68 14.47
N PRO A 407 1.14 -16.37 14.28
CA PRO A 407 0.12 -15.67 15.03
C PRO A 407 -1.27 -16.26 14.79
N THR A 408 -2.06 -16.34 15.84
CA THR A 408 -3.45 -16.80 15.80
C THR A 408 -4.39 -15.74 15.22
N GLU A 409 -5.58 -16.15 14.78
CA GLU A 409 -6.61 -15.21 14.34
C GLU A 409 -7.02 -14.21 15.43
N GLU A 410 -6.98 -14.63 16.70
CA GLU A 410 -7.34 -13.78 17.83
C GLU A 410 -6.26 -12.74 18.11
N GLU A 411 -4.98 -13.11 18.09
CA GLU A 411 -3.87 -12.16 18.18
C GLU A 411 -3.88 -11.15 17.03
N MET A 412 -4.21 -11.61 15.82
CA MET A 412 -4.40 -10.71 14.68
C MET A 412 -5.51 -9.67 14.95
N LYS A 413 -6.62 -10.04 15.62
CA LYS A 413 -7.68 -9.07 15.98
C LYS A 413 -7.26 -8.13 17.12
N LEU A 414 -6.51 -8.64 18.10
CA LEU A 414 -6.06 -7.92 19.29
C LEU A 414 -4.76 -7.11 19.08
N ARG A 415 -4.24 -7.08 17.85
CA ARG A 415 -3.00 -6.35 17.53
C ARG A 415 -3.11 -4.86 17.89
N PRO A 416 -1.99 -4.21 18.26
CA PRO A 416 -1.99 -2.80 18.63
C PRO A 416 -2.62 -1.92 17.54
N PRO A 417 -3.36 -0.86 17.91
CA PRO A 417 -3.97 0.04 16.94
C PRO A 417 -2.96 0.58 15.92
N GLY A 418 -3.29 0.42 14.64
CA GLY A 418 -2.43 0.86 13.53
C GLY A 418 -1.29 -0.09 13.16
N TRP A 419 -1.06 -1.19 13.89
CA TRP A 419 -0.05 -2.18 13.52
C TRP A 419 -0.58 -3.17 12.48
N PRO A 420 0.23 -3.58 11.48
CA PRO A 420 -0.17 -4.60 10.51
C PRO A 420 -0.24 -6.00 11.12
N LEU A 421 0.59 -6.25 12.14
CA LEU A 421 0.80 -7.55 12.77
C LEU A 421 0.75 -7.43 14.31
N PRO A 422 0.42 -8.52 15.03
CA PRO A 422 0.44 -8.55 16.49
C PRO A 422 1.84 -8.36 17.06
N ARG A 423 1.93 -8.10 18.37
CA ARG A 423 3.22 -7.89 19.03
C ARG A 423 4.11 -9.14 18.87
N PRO A 424 5.30 -9.03 18.25
CA PRO A 424 6.21 -10.16 18.08
C PRO A 424 7.06 -10.40 19.34
N LYS A 425 7.82 -11.50 19.34
CA LYS A 425 8.82 -11.76 20.40
C LYS A 425 9.97 -10.76 20.32
N ALA A 426 10.39 -10.42 19.10
CA ALA A 426 11.36 -9.36 18.84
C ALA A 426 10.96 -8.57 17.60
N ILE A 427 11.29 -7.28 17.59
CA ILE A 427 11.01 -6.37 16.48
C ILE A 427 12.25 -5.53 16.19
N HIS A 428 12.51 -5.30 14.91
CA HIS A 428 13.56 -4.39 14.47
C HIS A 428 13.02 -3.44 13.41
N HIS A 429 13.14 -2.15 13.69
CA HIS A 429 12.95 -1.10 12.70
C HIS A 429 14.30 -0.79 12.08
N MET A 430 14.38 -0.86 10.76
CA MET A 430 15.45 -0.19 10.03
C MET A 430 15.07 1.29 9.94
N VAL A 431 16.02 2.19 10.13
CA VAL A 431 15.74 3.62 10.00
C VAL A 431 15.35 3.93 8.56
N GLU A 432 14.45 4.88 8.38
CA GLU A 432 14.10 5.40 7.06
C GLU A 432 15.32 6.01 6.37
N ASP A 433 15.34 5.94 5.05
CA ASP A 433 16.42 6.47 4.24
C ASP A 433 15.87 7.38 3.14
N PHE A 434 16.54 8.51 2.93
CA PHE A 434 16.09 9.54 1.99
C PHE A 434 16.21 9.11 0.52
N LEU A 435 17.21 8.30 0.20
CA LEU A 435 17.44 7.72 -1.12
C LEU A 435 16.71 6.40 -1.30
N THR A 436 16.03 5.92 -0.25
CA THR A 436 15.45 4.57 -0.18
C THR A 436 16.51 3.48 -0.35
N GLU A 437 17.72 3.73 0.16
CA GLU A 437 18.86 2.82 0.13
C GLU A 437 19.17 2.33 1.56
N TRP A 438 18.92 1.04 1.82
CA TRP A 438 19.07 0.46 3.15
C TRP A 438 20.39 -0.31 3.34
N ASP A 439 21.50 0.17 2.79
CA ASP A 439 22.81 -0.50 2.78
C ASP A 439 23.89 0.20 3.63
N GLY A 440 23.56 1.33 4.26
CA GLY A 440 24.39 1.99 5.27
C GLY A 440 25.02 1.03 6.29
N PRO A 441 26.37 0.93 6.38
CA PRO A 441 27.03 -0.06 7.22
C PRO A 441 26.67 0.04 8.72
N LEU A 442 26.61 1.26 9.25
CA LEU A 442 26.34 1.53 10.67
C LEU A 442 24.85 1.65 10.99
N SER A 443 24.07 2.25 10.10
CA SER A 443 22.65 2.55 10.33
C SER A 443 21.72 1.38 9.97
N HIS A 444 22.10 0.56 8.99
CA HIS A 444 21.24 -0.49 8.42
C HIS A 444 21.84 -1.88 8.61
N ILE A 445 23.04 -2.13 8.06
CA ILE A 445 23.61 -3.48 8.00
C ILE A 445 23.96 -4.01 9.39
N GLN A 446 24.70 -3.23 10.18
CA GLN A 446 25.14 -3.67 11.51
C GLN A 446 23.95 -3.92 12.47
N PRO A 447 22.96 -3.02 12.61
CA PRO A 447 21.80 -3.24 13.48
C PRO A 447 20.95 -4.43 13.01
N LEU A 448 20.73 -4.57 11.70
CA LEU A 448 19.99 -5.70 11.14
C LEU A 448 20.71 -7.02 11.44
N ARG A 449 22.04 -7.10 11.21
CA ARG A 449 22.81 -8.29 11.55
C ARG A 449 22.69 -8.64 13.04
N ARG A 450 22.80 -7.65 13.93
CA ARG A 450 22.66 -7.88 15.38
C ARG A 450 21.28 -8.41 15.75
N PHE A 451 20.22 -7.89 15.13
CA PHE A 451 18.88 -8.42 15.31
C PHE A 451 18.75 -9.87 14.83
N LEU A 452 19.30 -10.20 13.67
CA LEU A 452 19.29 -11.56 13.13
C LEU A 452 20.08 -12.53 14.03
N GLU A 453 21.29 -12.15 14.47
CA GLU A 453 22.10 -12.91 15.42
C GLU A 453 21.36 -13.15 16.75
N HIS A 454 20.63 -12.14 17.24
CA HIS A 454 19.81 -12.27 18.45
C HIS A 454 18.64 -13.24 18.26
N CYS A 455 17.96 -13.24 17.11
CA CYS A 455 16.84 -14.15 16.88
C CYS A 455 17.32 -15.59 16.60
N LEU A 456 18.43 -15.75 15.89
CA LEU A 456 18.97 -17.04 15.46
C LEU A 456 19.96 -17.67 16.45
N GLN A 457 20.39 -16.93 17.47
CA GLN A 457 21.39 -17.35 18.45
C GLN A 457 22.68 -17.89 17.78
N THR A 458 23.05 -17.29 16.65
CA THR A 458 24.15 -17.75 15.79
C THR A 458 24.91 -16.54 15.25
N ASP A 459 26.24 -16.64 15.17
CA ASP A 459 27.09 -15.61 14.57
C ASP A 459 26.96 -15.63 13.03
N LEU A 460 26.55 -14.49 12.47
CA LEU A 460 26.32 -14.30 11.03
C LEU A 460 27.38 -13.44 10.36
N ARG A 461 28.53 -13.21 11.02
CA ARG A 461 29.66 -12.52 10.41
C ARG A 461 30.19 -13.31 9.22
N ALA A 462 30.54 -12.59 8.16
CA ALA A 462 31.39 -13.11 7.09
C ALA A 462 32.85 -13.05 7.53
N PHE A 463 33.62 -14.08 7.18
CA PHE A 463 35.03 -14.21 7.52
C PHE A 463 35.84 -14.46 6.25
N TYR A 464 37.08 -13.98 6.22
CA TYR A 464 38.03 -14.33 5.16
C TYR A 464 38.49 -15.79 5.31
N ALA A 465 38.96 -16.38 4.20
CA ALA A 465 39.37 -17.78 4.15
C ALA A 465 40.50 -18.12 5.14
N ASP A 466 41.46 -17.22 5.31
CA ASP A 466 42.55 -17.31 6.29
C ASP A 466 42.03 -17.34 7.73
N SER A 467 41.03 -16.52 8.05
CA SER A 467 40.37 -16.48 9.36
C SER A 467 39.61 -17.78 9.63
N CYS A 468 38.93 -18.32 8.61
CA CYS A 468 38.28 -19.62 8.71
C CYS A 468 39.27 -20.77 8.90
N PHE A 469 40.39 -20.77 8.16
CA PHE A 469 41.46 -21.75 8.30
C PHE A 469 42.06 -21.72 9.71
N LEU A 470 42.42 -20.53 10.21
CA LEU A 470 42.93 -20.37 11.56
C LEU A 470 41.92 -20.84 12.61
N SER A 471 40.63 -20.49 12.44
CA SER A 471 39.56 -20.94 13.33
C SER A 471 39.40 -22.47 13.33
N ALA A 472 39.53 -23.10 12.16
CA ALA A 472 39.47 -24.55 12.04
C ALA A 472 40.60 -25.27 12.79
N LEU A 473 41.80 -24.67 12.86
CA LEU A 473 42.93 -25.22 13.59
C LEU A 473 42.90 -24.95 15.10
N THR A 474 42.32 -23.82 15.51
CA THR A 474 42.40 -23.31 16.89
C THR A 474 41.16 -23.57 17.73
N HIS A 475 40.00 -23.80 17.10
CA HIS A 475 38.71 -23.96 17.80
C HIS A 475 38.01 -25.25 17.40
N ARG A 476 37.30 -25.86 18.36
CA ARG A 476 36.50 -27.08 18.13
C ARG A 476 35.21 -26.81 17.35
N LYS A 477 34.64 -25.61 17.46
CA LYS A 477 33.43 -25.19 16.77
C LYS A 477 33.70 -23.91 16.00
N GLN A 478 33.70 -24.01 14.68
CA GLN A 478 33.98 -22.90 13.77
C GLN A 478 32.71 -22.06 13.57
N PRO A 479 32.81 -20.78 13.17
CA PRO A 479 31.66 -19.97 12.78
C PRO A 479 30.84 -20.65 11.66
N LEU A 480 29.52 -20.48 11.68
CA LEU A 480 28.63 -21.11 10.70
C LEU A 480 29.02 -20.77 9.25
N PHE A 481 29.43 -19.53 9.01
CA PHE A 481 29.95 -19.08 7.71
C PHE A 481 31.15 -19.90 7.23
N CYS A 482 32.10 -20.21 8.13
CA CYS A 482 33.28 -21.00 7.78
C CYS A 482 32.93 -22.46 7.50
N GLN A 483 31.96 -23.02 8.24
CA GLN A 483 31.47 -24.38 8.01
C GLN A 483 30.81 -24.50 6.63
N GLN A 484 29.81 -23.66 6.36
CA GLN A 484 29.01 -23.72 5.13
C GLN A 484 29.72 -23.21 3.87
N GLY A 485 30.79 -22.43 4.03
CA GLY A 485 31.57 -21.87 2.94
C GLY A 485 32.91 -22.57 2.80
N TYR A 486 33.91 -22.08 3.54
CA TYR A 486 35.30 -22.51 3.41
C TYR A 486 35.51 -24.02 3.59
N LEU A 487 34.93 -24.61 4.63
CA LEU A 487 35.13 -26.04 4.96
C LEU A 487 34.39 -26.99 4.02
N ASP A 488 33.23 -26.58 3.50
CA ASP A 488 32.47 -27.31 2.49
C ASP A 488 33.00 -27.10 1.05
N GLY A 489 34.14 -26.41 0.90
CA GLY A 489 34.74 -26.11 -0.41
C GLY A 489 34.00 -25.04 -1.22
N GLY A 490 33.07 -24.32 -0.60
CA GLY A 490 32.37 -23.17 -1.15
C GLY A 490 33.29 -21.95 -1.24
N GLY A 491 34.04 -21.86 -2.34
CA GLY A 491 34.83 -20.69 -2.73
C GLY A 491 34.55 -20.28 -4.18
N VAL A 492 35.10 -19.14 -4.61
CA VAL A 492 35.06 -18.77 -6.03
C VAL A 492 35.77 -19.88 -6.81
N PRO A 493 35.11 -20.55 -7.79
CA PRO A 493 35.76 -21.59 -8.57
C PRO A 493 36.97 -20.98 -9.25
N LEU A 494 38.16 -21.53 -8.96
CA LEU A 494 39.39 -21.19 -9.67
C LEU A 494 39.14 -21.41 -11.16
N SER A 495 39.09 -20.32 -11.92
CA SER A 495 39.10 -20.43 -13.38
C SER A 495 40.36 -21.21 -13.78
N ARG A 496 40.25 -22.18 -14.70
CA ARG A 496 41.38 -23.01 -15.18
C ARG A 496 42.62 -22.19 -15.57
N ARG A 497 42.43 -20.93 -16.00
CA ARG A 497 43.51 -19.99 -16.35
C ARG A 497 44.43 -19.62 -15.18
N LEU A 498 43.93 -19.59 -13.94
CA LEU A 498 44.74 -19.31 -12.75
C LEU A 498 45.50 -20.55 -12.25
N GLN A 499 44.92 -21.75 -12.48
CA GLN A 499 45.56 -23.03 -12.14
C GLN A 499 46.82 -23.29 -12.99
N GLU A 500 46.82 -22.85 -14.25
CA GLU A 500 47.99 -22.96 -15.15
C GLU A 500 49.14 -22.02 -14.77
N GLN A 501 48.86 -20.93 -14.06
CA GLN A 501 49.91 -20.00 -13.59
C GLN A 501 50.60 -20.52 -12.32
N ASP A 502 49.86 -21.14 -11.40
CA ASP A 502 50.43 -21.69 -10.15
C ASP A 502 51.27 -22.95 -10.39
N TYR A 503 50.87 -23.82 -11.32
CA TYR A 503 51.66 -25.01 -11.69
C TYR A 503 52.99 -24.69 -12.41
N LYS A 504 53.16 -23.45 -12.91
CA LYS A 504 54.42 -22.99 -13.53
C LYS A 504 55.34 -22.24 -12.58
N ALA A 505 54.87 -21.84 -11.40
CA ALA A 505 55.72 -21.31 -10.35
C ALA A 505 56.38 -22.49 -9.60
N GLY A 506 57.34 -23.14 -10.26
CA GLY A 506 58.14 -24.19 -9.66
C GLY A 506 58.90 -23.71 -8.42
N LEU A 507 59.16 -24.65 -7.51
CA LEU A 507 60.06 -24.50 -6.36
C LEU A 507 61.34 -23.76 -6.77
N THR A 508 61.50 -22.52 -6.29
CA THR A 508 62.76 -21.79 -6.39
C THR A 508 63.83 -22.56 -5.60
N PRO A 509 64.99 -22.91 -6.19
CA PRO A 509 66.07 -23.56 -5.45
C PRO A 509 66.62 -22.61 -4.39
N ALA A 510 66.92 -23.15 -3.21
CA ALA A 510 67.69 -22.46 -2.18
C ALA A 510 69.06 -22.07 -2.77
N LYS A 511 69.32 -20.76 -2.90
CA LYS A 511 70.67 -20.26 -3.19
C LYS A 511 71.48 -20.26 -1.90
N GLN A 512 72.63 -20.92 -1.95
CA GLN A 512 73.70 -20.83 -0.97
C GLN A 512 74.21 -19.39 -0.85
N ASP A 513 74.53 -19.01 0.38
CA ASP A 513 75.19 -17.78 0.76
C ASP A 513 76.56 -17.61 0.06
N ASP A 514 76.85 -16.39 -0.40
CA ASP A 514 78.20 -15.83 -0.32
C ASP A 514 78.17 -14.30 -0.35
N ALA A 515 79.17 -13.72 0.32
CA ALA A 515 79.21 -12.40 0.93
C ALA A 515 79.14 -11.17 -0.01
N GLY A 516 78.45 -10.10 0.44
CA GLY A 516 78.59 -8.74 -0.12
C GLY A 516 77.43 -7.79 0.25
N THR A 517 77.70 -6.79 1.10
CA THR A 517 76.77 -5.75 1.60
C THR A 517 76.55 -4.60 0.57
N PRO A 518 75.63 -3.63 0.78
CA PRO A 518 74.22 -3.65 0.40
C PRO A 518 73.88 -2.61 -0.69
N GLY A 519 73.21 -3.02 -1.77
CA GLY A 519 72.62 -2.13 -2.78
C GLY A 519 71.09 -2.21 -2.73
N ALA A 520 70.44 -1.09 -2.41
CA ALA A 520 69.00 -0.97 -2.24
C ALA A 520 68.20 -1.39 -3.48
N ASN A 521 67.31 -2.37 -3.32
CA ASN A 521 66.27 -2.71 -4.28
C ASN A 521 64.92 -2.23 -3.74
N SER A 522 64.29 -1.29 -4.44
CA SER A 522 62.95 -0.78 -4.18
C SER A 522 61.91 -1.55 -5.00
N ALA A 523 61.28 -2.54 -4.38
CA ALA A 523 59.97 -3.01 -4.80
C ALA A 523 59.18 -3.46 -3.57
N PHE A 524 57.95 -2.95 -3.44
CA PHE A 524 56.96 -3.11 -2.37
C PHE A 524 57.05 -2.14 -1.17
N PRO A 525 56.22 -1.08 -1.13
CA PRO A 525 55.79 -0.48 0.12
C PRO A 525 54.63 -1.29 0.71
N HIS A 526 54.87 -1.74 1.94
CA HIS A 526 53.94 -2.35 2.88
C HIS A 526 52.66 -1.53 3.06
N TYR A 527 51.52 -2.19 2.83
CA TYR A 527 50.33 -1.97 3.66
C TYR A 527 50.58 -2.69 4.98
N LEU A 528 50.53 -1.93 6.09
CA LEU A 528 50.03 -2.28 7.42
C LEU A 528 50.66 -1.32 8.45
N THR A 529 49.85 -0.42 9.00
CA THR A 529 50.11 0.17 10.32
C THR A 529 48.86 0.01 11.18
N PRO A 530 48.97 -0.42 12.46
CA PRO A 530 47.84 -0.73 13.32
C PRO A 530 47.30 0.51 14.04
N ALA A 531 46.09 0.35 14.60
CA ALA A 531 45.30 1.35 15.31
C ALA A 531 46.05 2.10 16.43
N GLY A 532 45.76 3.40 16.54
CA GLY A 532 46.07 4.25 17.69
C GLY A 532 45.01 5.35 17.82
N ALA A 533 44.28 5.34 18.93
CA ALA A 533 43.28 6.35 19.26
C ALA A 533 43.94 7.65 19.76
N SER A 534 43.38 8.80 19.37
CA SER A 534 43.44 10.02 20.19
C SER A 534 42.22 10.90 19.94
N VAL A 535 41.45 11.12 21.00
CA VAL A 535 40.33 12.06 21.11
C VAL A 535 40.87 13.49 21.05
N SER A 536 40.20 14.39 20.32
CA SER A 536 40.30 15.84 20.53
C SER A 536 38.99 16.52 20.16
N SER A 537 38.45 17.23 21.13
CA SER A 537 37.28 18.10 21.08
C SER A 537 37.53 19.34 20.25
N GLY A 538 36.60 19.67 19.34
CA GLY A 538 36.61 20.93 18.60
C GLY A 538 35.19 21.40 18.31
N LEU A 539 34.58 22.07 19.28
CA LEU A 539 33.46 22.97 19.08
C LEU A 539 33.83 24.03 18.02
N LYS A 540 33.03 24.14 16.96
CA LYS A 540 32.80 25.41 16.25
C LYS A 540 31.32 25.52 15.94
N LEU A 541 30.64 26.29 16.78
CA LEU A 541 29.52 27.12 16.36
C LEU A 541 30.04 28.09 15.31
N ASP A 542 29.28 28.29 14.23
CA ASP A 542 29.12 29.61 13.61
C ASP A 542 27.78 29.65 12.84
N LEU A 543 26.92 30.52 13.37
CA LEU A 543 25.83 31.35 12.83
C LEU A 543 25.01 30.88 11.61
#